data_AF-A0A1J9SAF3-F1
#
_entry.id   AF-A0A1J9SAF3-F1
#
_cell.length_a   1.000
_cell.length_b   1.000
_cell.length_c   1.000
_cell.angle_alpha   90.00
_cell.angle_beta   90.00
_cell.angle_gamma   90.00
#
_symmetry.space_group_name_H-M   'P 1'
#
loop_
_entity.id
_entity.type
_entity.pdbx_description
1 polymer ?
#
loop_
_entity_poly.entity_id
_entity_poly.type
_entity_poly.pdbx_seq_one_letter_code
_entity_poly.pdbx_strand_id
1 'polypeptide(L)'
;MKSFVYAAGLAQLARSAAALPLAAAQSSVSAATCNGTFNSITAQQFVDALNPGWNLGNTLDAVEDEGDWGNAPVTEDTFDDIKAAGFKGIRLPITWAYHFTSESPDWTVDPAWLDRVDEVVDMVVSRGFSTIVNVHHDSWIWADVSASGANYTLIEEKFYRLWYQIGTKLACKSELVGFEPINEPPGDTAEHGAELNKLNNIMLQAINDAGGFNPQRVVTLPGLAEDSIKTSTYFEPPSANYTNPWAIQYHYYSPYDFIFSAWGKTRWGSDDDKATLEADIANIRNNFTDVPLVIGEWAASPVATESAARWKYFDFILQMANKYNTSTMLWDNGFDFLDRTAHSWRDQSAIDIYMNAVKGVANSLPDSTEDGQATSQFTSAYIWHQVGTPVAAQSLPFLFNGNTLSSVSLGGNPLAEGTDYSVNGTSISFTQSFLAQHVSEDAAPGIKANLTLSFSAGADIEVQIVQWDVPTISTNTTTAAAADTGSAFSIPITWKGLNKPATVKALTADGTFLVDEWTQYLGPLEAAHMTYSGQWNWDASNIILTSSAVKAVVSAGKTTTFTLEFYPRVPGNAVNYTLTV
;
A
#
# COMPACT_ATOMS: atom_id res chain seq x y z
N MET A 1 -17.83 0.34 59.47
CA MET A 1 -18.85 0.34 60.53
C MET A 1 -20.22 0.26 59.84
N LYS A 2 -20.96 -0.86 60.02
CA LYS A 2 -22.39 -1.12 59.69
C LYS A 2 -22.83 -0.86 58.23
N SER A 3 -22.90 -1.89 57.37
CA SER A 3 -24.04 -2.81 57.17
C SER A 3 -25.38 -2.11 56.93
N PHE A 4 -25.99 -2.32 55.76
CA PHE A 4 -27.38 -2.79 55.64
C PHE A 4 -27.60 -3.47 54.28
N VAL A 5 -28.01 -4.72 54.37
CA VAL A 5 -28.57 -5.57 53.31
C VAL A 5 -30.04 -5.18 53.15
N TYR A 6 -30.51 -5.05 51.91
CA TYR A 6 -31.92 -5.29 51.59
C TYR A 6 -32.00 -6.04 50.26
N ALA A 7 -32.48 -7.29 50.36
CA ALA A 7 -32.98 -8.08 49.26
C ALA A 7 -34.40 -7.60 48.91
N ALA A 8 -34.72 -7.49 47.63
CA ALA A 8 -36.10 -7.42 47.15
C ALA A 8 -36.22 -8.10 45.78
N GLY A 9 -37.25 -8.92 45.66
CA GLY A 9 -37.46 -9.93 44.64
C GLY A 9 -37.52 -9.44 43.19
N LEU A 10 -37.01 -10.30 42.31
CA LEU A 10 -37.27 -10.32 40.88
C LEU A 10 -38.76 -10.60 40.63
N ALA A 11 -39.44 -9.69 39.94
CA ALA A 11 -40.65 -9.97 39.18
C ALA A 11 -40.35 -9.72 37.70
N GLN A 12 -40.26 -10.80 36.92
CA GLN A 12 -40.15 -10.77 35.47
C GLN A 12 -41.40 -10.14 34.86
N LEU A 13 -41.24 -8.98 34.21
CA LEU A 13 -42.17 -8.46 33.21
C LEU A 13 -41.59 -8.79 31.84
N ALA A 14 -42.05 -9.89 31.26
CA ALA A 14 -41.87 -10.18 29.84
C ALA A 14 -42.54 -9.07 29.02
N ARG A 15 -41.74 -8.17 28.45
CA ARG A 15 -42.18 -7.29 27.37
C ARG A 15 -41.97 -8.01 26.05
N SER A 16 -43.03 -8.60 25.53
CA SER A 16 -43.09 -8.99 24.11
C SER A 16 -42.90 -7.73 23.27
N ALA A 17 -41.75 -7.59 22.63
CA ALA A 17 -41.56 -6.64 21.56
C ALA A 17 -42.40 -7.13 20.37
N ALA A 18 -43.56 -6.52 20.15
CA ALA A 18 -44.31 -6.69 18.92
C ALA A 18 -43.51 -6.02 17.81
N ALA A 19 -42.94 -6.81 16.90
CA ALA A 19 -42.40 -6.34 15.64
C ALA A 19 -43.54 -5.68 14.85
N LEU A 20 -43.45 -4.37 14.64
CA LEU A 20 -44.28 -3.67 13.66
C LEU A 20 -43.76 -4.06 12.26
N PRO A 21 -44.61 -4.55 11.35
CA PRO A 21 -44.18 -4.77 9.99
C PRO A 21 -44.01 -3.40 9.33
N LEU A 22 -42.79 -3.08 8.88
CA LEU A 22 -42.59 -2.05 7.87
C LEU A 22 -43.27 -2.57 6.60
N ALA A 23 -44.47 -2.08 6.31
CA ALA A 23 -45.09 -2.25 5.01
C ALA A 23 -44.33 -1.37 4.01
N ALA A 24 -43.24 -1.91 3.46
CA ALA A 24 -42.59 -1.32 2.30
C ALA A 24 -43.58 -1.35 1.14
N ALA A 25 -43.78 -0.20 0.49
CA ALA A 25 -44.35 -0.18 -0.85
C ALA A 25 -43.38 -0.92 -1.77
N GLN A 26 -43.63 -2.22 -1.99
CA GLN A 26 -42.90 -3.03 -2.95
C GLN A 26 -43.22 -2.49 -4.35
N SER A 27 -42.38 -1.59 -4.87
CA SER A 27 -42.15 -1.61 -6.31
C SER A 27 -41.64 -3.02 -6.63
N SER A 28 -42.37 -3.74 -7.48
CA SER A 28 -42.00 -5.08 -7.90
C SER A 28 -40.77 -4.99 -8.82
N VAL A 29 -39.59 -4.80 -8.24
CA VAL A 29 -38.34 -4.95 -8.97
C VAL A 29 -38.12 -6.45 -9.11
N SER A 30 -38.25 -6.98 -10.33
CA SER A 30 -38.02 -8.40 -10.56
C SER A 30 -36.53 -8.68 -10.43
N ALA A 31 -36.17 -9.70 -9.63
CA ALA A 31 -34.81 -10.24 -9.59
C ALA A 31 -34.26 -10.45 -11.01
N ALA A 32 -33.00 -10.10 -11.22
CA ALA A 32 -32.33 -10.25 -12.51
C ALA A 32 -32.37 -11.72 -12.96
N THR A 33 -32.55 -11.92 -14.27
CA THR A 33 -32.46 -13.24 -14.88
C THR A 33 -31.34 -13.23 -15.90
N CYS A 34 -30.44 -14.21 -15.81
CA CYS A 34 -29.28 -14.31 -16.68
C CYS A 34 -29.45 -15.48 -17.64
N ASN A 35 -29.22 -15.21 -18.92
CA ASN A 35 -29.13 -16.26 -19.92
C ASN A 35 -27.70 -16.82 -19.90
N GLY A 36 -27.55 -18.14 -19.78
CA GLY A 36 -26.24 -18.81 -19.78
C GLY A 36 -26.01 -19.64 -18.53
N THR A 37 -24.76 -20.08 -18.36
CA THR A 37 -24.32 -20.90 -17.23
C THR A 37 -23.26 -20.15 -16.43
N PHE A 38 -23.37 -20.18 -15.11
CA PHE A 38 -22.31 -19.77 -14.20
C PHE A 38 -21.47 -20.99 -13.83
N ASN A 39 -20.15 -20.88 -13.92
CA ASN A 39 -19.27 -21.96 -13.49
C ASN A 39 -19.02 -21.80 -11.98
N SER A 40 -19.71 -22.59 -11.16
CA SER A 40 -19.57 -22.49 -9.71
C SER A 40 -18.13 -22.83 -9.28
N ILE A 41 -17.47 -21.89 -8.62
CA ILE A 41 -16.13 -22.06 -8.06
C ILE A 41 -16.16 -21.91 -6.54
N THR A 42 -15.22 -22.57 -5.88
CA THR A 42 -14.99 -22.39 -4.43
C THR A 42 -14.32 -21.04 -4.16
N ALA A 43 -14.43 -20.56 -2.92
CA ALA A 43 -13.70 -19.36 -2.50
C ALA A 43 -12.19 -19.52 -2.68
N GLN A 44 -11.63 -20.70 -2.39
CA GLN A 44 -10.20 -20.95 -2.59
C GLN A 44 -9.80 -20.85 -4.07
N GLN A 45 -10.59 -21.42 -4.99
CA GLN A 45 -10.30 -21.31 -6.43
C GLN A 45 -10.33 -19.86 -6.93
N PHE A 46 -11.25 -19.05 -6.40
CA PHE A 46 -11.30 -17.62 -6.72
C PHE A 46 -10.08 -16.88 -6.17
N VAL A 47 -9.75 -17.11 -4.89
CA VAL A 47 -8.57 -16.54 -4.22
C VAL A 47 -7.27 -16.90 -4.96
N ASP A 48 -7.09 -18.17 -5.33
CA ASP A 48 -5.92 -18.62 -6.10
C ASP A 48 -5.84 -17.95 -7.49
N ALA A 49 -6.99 -17.68 -8.11
CA ALA A 49 -7.07 -17.01 -9.40
C ALA A 49 -6.75 -15.51 -9.32
N LEU A 50 -6.85 -14.89 -8.14
CA LEU A 50 -6.42 -13.52 -7.91
C LEU A 50 -4.89 -13.39 -7.80
N ASN A 51 -4.16 -14.47 -7.50
CA ASN A 51 -2.74 -14.42 -7.14
C ASN A 51 -1.79 -14.68 -8.33
N PRO A 52 -0.82 -13.80 -8.63
CA PRO A 52 -0.58 -12.47 -8.04
C PRO A 52 -1.58 -11.41 -8.49
N GLY A 53 -1.99 -10.54 -7.57
CA GLY A 53 -2.98 -9.49 -7.81
C GLY A 53 -2.41 -8.07 -7.80
N TRP A 54 -3.14 -7.16 -8.42
CA TRP A 54 -2.83 -5.72 -8.51
C TRP A 54 -4.10 -4.87 -8.29
N ASN A 55 -3.98 -3.74 -7.59
CA ASN A 55 -5.07 -2.79 -7.36
C ASN A 55 -5.03 -1.65 -8.37
N LEU A 56 -6.18 -1.31 -8.95
CA LEU A 56 -6.36 -0.08 -9.72
C LEU A 56 -6.62 1.10 -8.77
N GLY A 57 -5.64 1.47 -7.94
CA GLY A 57 -5.80 2.52 -6.93
C GLY A 57 -5.91 3.92 -7.53
N ASN A 58 -6.50 4.84 -6.77
CA ASN A 58 -6.70 6.26 -7.08
C ASN A 58 -7.30 6.51 -8.48
N THR A 59 -8.27 5.68 -8.86
CA THR A 59 -8.94 5.69 -10.16
C THR A 59 -10.45 5.86 -9.95
N LEU A 60 -11.22 4.76 -9.88
CA LEU A 60 -12.66 4.81 -9.61
C LEU A 60 -12.96 5.08 -8.12
N ASP A 61 -11.97 4.89 -7.27
CA ASP A 61 -11.96 5.24 -5.85
C ASP A 61 -11.67 6.71 -5.58
N ALA A 62 -11.21 7.48 -6.57
CA ALA A 62 -10.97 8.90 -6.41
C ALA A 62 -12.23 9.64 -5.93
N VAL A 63 -12.00 10.76 -5.23
CA VAL A 63 -13.05 11.62 -4.70
C VAL A 63 -13.03 12.95 -5.46
N GLU A 64 -14.07 13.33 -6.21
CA GLU A 64 -15.40 12.70 -6.32
C GLU A 64 -15.55 11.76 -7.55
N ASP A 65 -14.87 12.06 -8.66
CA ASP A 65 -14.98 11.37 -9.94
C ASP A 65 -13.68 10.63 -10.33
N GLU A 66 -13.81 9.63 -11.23
CA GLU A 66 -12.67 9.01 -11.91
C GLU A 66 -11.86 10.08 -12.65
N GLY A 67 -10.64 10.37 -12.19
CA GLY A 67 -9.83 11.48 -12.70
C GLY A 67 -9.34 12.44 -11.63
N ASP A 68 -10.09 12.59 -10.54
CA ASP A 68 -9.91 13.71 -9.61
C ASP A 68 -8.64 13.63 -8.77
N TRP A 69 -8.06 12.44 -8.63
CA TRP A 69 -6.79 12.23 -7.91
C TRP A 69 -5.57 12.14 -8.83
N GLY A 70 -5.70 12.61 -10.07
CA GLY A 70 -4.58 12.85 -10.98
C GLY A 70 -4.23 11.71 -11.93
N ASN A 71 -4.81 10.52 -11.75
CA ASN A 71 -4.80 9.49 -12.77
C ASN A 71 -5.89 9.79 -13.80
N ALA A 72 -5.59 9.65 -15.09
CA ALA A 72 -6.64 9.70 -16.12
C ALA A 72 -7.61 8.52 -15.98
N PRO A 73 -8.86 8.64 -16.49
CA PRO A 73 -9.76 7.50 -16.59
C PRO A 73 -9.09 6.29 -17.22
N VAL A 74 -9.28 5.12 -16.62
CA VAL A 74 -8.56 3.91 -17.03
C VAL A 74 -8.97 3.50 -18.44
N THR A 75 -7.96 3.05 -19.19
CA THR A 75 -8.10 2.51 -20.53
C THR A 75 -7.70 1.05 -20.57
N GLU A 76 -8.17 0.35 -21.60
CA GLU A 76 -7.97 -1.08 -21.80
C GLU A 76 -6.49 -1.53 -21.81
N ASP A 77 -5.61 -0.71 -22.38
CA ASP A 77 -4.17 -0.96 -22.47
C ASP A 77 -3.46 -1.01 -21.12
N THR A 78 -3.99 -0.31 -20.11
CA THR A 78 -3.50 -0.43 -18.72
C THR A 78 -3.58 -1.91 -18.28
N PHE A 79 -4.68 -2.59 -18.57
CA PHE A 79 -4.83 -4.00 -18.22
C PHE A 79 -4.00 -4.93 -19.10
N ASP A 80 -3.64 -4.53 -20.31
CA ASP A 80 -2.68 -5.26 -21.14
C ASP A 80 -1.27 -5.23 -20.54
N ASP A 81 -0.83 -4.09 -20.00
CA ASP A 81 0.44 -3.96 -19.28
C ASP A 81 0.47 -4.84 -18.01
N ILE A 82 -0.62 -4.81 -17.23
CA ILE A 82 -0.77 -5.65 -16.04
C ILE A 82 -0.74 -7.14 -16.42
N LYS A 83 -1.35 -7.51 -17.56
CA LYS A 83 -1.34 -8.90 -18.05
C LYS A 83 0.07 -9.32 -18.47
N ALA A 84 0.77 -8.43 -19.19
CA ALA A 84 2.12 -8.67 -19.67
C ALA A 84 3.11 -8.86 -18.51
N ALA A 85 2.92 -8.14 -17.40
CA ALA A 85 3.70 -8.32 -16.18
C ALA A 85 3.47 -9.68 -15.49
N GLY A 86 2.34 -10.36 -15.77
CA GLY A 86 2.04 -11.70 -15.25
C GLY A 86 1.05 -11.74 -14.09
N PHE A 87 0.39 -10.62 -13.78
CA PHE A 87 -0.71 -10.58 -12.82
C PHE A 87 -1.91 -11.42 -13.31
N LYS A 88 -2.71 -11.88 -12.36
CA LYS A 88 -3.91 -12.71 -12.60
C LYS A 88 -5.19 -12.14 -11.98
N GLY A 89 -5.05 -11.35 -10.92
CA GLY A 89 -6.16 -10.66 -10.26
C GLY A 89 -6.09 -9.14 -10.39
N ILE A 90 -7.24 -8.51 -10.53
CA ILE A 90 -7.41 -7.06 -10.39
C ILE A 90 -8.33 -6.78 -9.21
N ARG A 91 -7.98 -5.84 -8.33
CA ARG A 91 -8.94 -5.28 -7.38
C ARG A 91 -9.32 -3.89 -7.85
N LEU A 92 -10.63 -3.65 -7.94
CA LEU A 92 -11.23 -2.40 -8.40
C LEU A 92 -11.80 -1.65 -7.18
N PRO A 93 -10.98 -0.79 -6.53
CA PRO A 93 -11.49 0.11 -5.52
C PRO A 93 -12.40 1.15 -6.19
N ILE A 94 -13.64 1.31 -5.71
CA ILE A 94 -14.65 2.21 -6.29
C ILE A 94 -15.36 2.99 -5.20
N THR A 95 -15.38 4.32 -5.32
CA THR A 95 -16.12 5.20 -4.41
C THR A 95 -17.48 5.55 -5.02
N TRP A 96 -18.55 5.27 -4.29
CA TRP A 96 -19.93 5.47 -4.77
C TRP A 96 -20.61 6.69 -4.15
N ALA A 97 -20.02 7.24 -3.09
CA ALA A 97 -20.64 8.23 -2.21
C ALA A 97 -21.19 9.48 -2.92
N TYR A 98 -20.57 9.88 -4.03
CA TYR A 98 -20.88 11.08 -4.81
C TYR A 98 -21.76 10.81 -6.04
N HIS A 99 -22.07 9.54 -6.29
CA HIS A 99 -22.79 9.07 -7.46
C HIS A 99 -24.23 8.68 -7.15
N PHE A 100 -24.82 9.22 -6.08
CA PHE A 100 -26.23 9.04 -5.76
C PHE A 100 -27.08 10.19 -6.33
N THR A 101 -28.10 9.84 -7.11
CA THR A 101 -29.03 10.80 -7.74
C THR A 101 -30.32 11.01 -6.94
N SER A 102 -30.54 10.20 -5.90
CA SER A 102 -31.65 10.35 -4.96
C SER A 102 -31.21 10.06 -3.52
N GLU A 103 -32.00 10.52 -2.56
CA GLU A 103 -31.82 10.22 -1.14
C GLU A 103 -32.70 9.01 -0.70
N SER A 104 -32.80 8.80 0.60
CA SER A 104 -33.69 7.81 1.23
C SER A 104 -35.14 7.96 0.73
N PRO A 105 -35.87 6.85 0.50
CA PRO A 105 -35.46 5.46 0.74
C PRO A 105 -34.86 4.74 -0.49
N ASP A 106 -34.71 5.45 -1.60
CA ASP A 106 -34.39 4.84 -2.89
C ASP A 106 -32.88 4.73 -3.11
N TRP A 107 -32.11 5.76 -2.72
CA TRP A 107 -30.66 5.83 -2.88
C TRP A 107 -30.21 5.42 -4.29
N THR A 108 -30.85 5.98 -5.32
CA THR A 108 -30.61 5.64 -6.72
C THR A 108 -29.18 6.03 -7.10
N VAL A 109 -28.38 5.08 -7.57
CA VAL A 109 -27.04 5.34 -8.11
C VAL A 109 -27.17 5.87 -9.53
N ASP A 110 -26.32 6.83 -9.91
CA ASP A 110 -26.25 7.34 -11.27
C ASP A 110 -26.03 6.18 -12.25
N PRO A 111 -26.96 5.95 -13.21
CA PRO A 111 -26.80 4.92 -14.23
C PRO A 111 -25.50 5.05 -15.02
N ALA A 112 -25.01 6.27 -15.26
CA ALA A 112 -23.76 6.49 -16.00
C ALA A 112 -22.54 5.95 -15.22
N TRP A 113 -22.55 6.09 -13.90
CA TRP A 113 -21.49 5.54 -13.05
C TRP A 113 -21.54 4.02 -12.99
N LEU A 114 -22.75 3.44 -12.87
CA LEU A 114 -22.93 1.98 -12.96
C LEU A 114 -22.47 1.43 -14.31
N ASP A 115 -22.78 2.12 -15.41
CA ASP A 115 -22.33 1.76 -16.76
C ASP A 115 -20.80 1.85 -16.89
N ARG A 116 -20.18 2.88 -16.31
CA ARG A 116 -18.72 3.02 -16.29
C ARG A 116 -18.03 1.89 -15.52
N VAL A 117 -18.53 1.54 -14.34
CA VAL A 117 -17.98 0.41 -13.56
C VAL A 117 -18.12 -0.90 -14.32
N ASP A 118 -19.27 -1.13 -14.96
CA ASP A 118 -19.52 -2.32 -15.79
C ASP A 118 -18.58 -2.41 -17.01
N GLU A 119 -18.30 -1.27 -17.65
CA GLU A 119 -17.32 -1.16 -18.74
C GLU A 119 -15.93 -1.57 -18.26
N VAL A 120 -15.45 -1.00 -17.14
CA VAL A 120 -14.12 -1.33 -16.59
C VAL A 120 -14.04 -2.80 -16.16
N VAL A 121 -15.10 -3.35 -15.56
CA VAL A 121 -15.19 -4.78 -15.27
C VAL A 121 -15.06 -5.62 -16.56
N ASP A 122 -15.68 -5.21 -17.66
CA ASP A 122 -15.52 -5.86 -18.97
C ASP A 122 -14.10 -5.77 -19.53
N MET A 123 -13.43 -4.62 -19.37
CA MET A 123 -12.01 -4.47 -19.75
C MET A 123 -11.13 -5.49 -19.03
N VAL A 124 -11.41 -5.75 -17.74
CA VAL A 124 -10.69 -6.70 -16.90
C VAL A 124 -11.01 -8.16 -17.28
N VAL A 125 -12.28 -8.55 -17.28
CA VAL A 125 -12.64 -9.97 -17.48
C VAL A 125 -12.42 -10.45 -18.92
N SER A 126 -12.49 -9.55 -19.91
CA SER A 126 -12.16 -9.89 -21.31
C SER A 126 -10.70 -10.30 -21.50
N ARG A 127 -9.82 -9.91 -20.58
CA ARG A 127 -8.39 -10.30 -20.52
C ARG A 127 -8.14 -11.51 -19.61
N GLY A 128 -9.23 -12.15 -19.13
CA GLY A 128 -9.18 -13.36 -18.32
C GLY A 128 -8.60 -13.15 -16.93
N PHE A 129 -8.71 -11.93 -16.38
CA PHE A 129 -8.43 -11.67 -14.98
C PHE A 129 -9.63 -12.06 -14.11
N SER A 130 -9.36 -12.58 -12.91
CA SER A 130 -10.33 -12.52 -11.83
C SER A 130 -10.34 -11.11 -11.23
N THR A 131 -11.48 -10.62 -10.78
CA THR A 131 -11.62 -9.25 -10.26
C THR A 131 -12.46 -9.17 -9.01
N ILE A 132 -12.04 -8.32 -8.07
CA ILE A 132 -12.84 -7.89 -6.92
C ILE A 132 -13.41 -6.51 -7.24
N VAL A 133 -14.73 -6.35 -7.11
CA VAL A 133 -15.44 -5.05 -7.16
C VAL A 133 -15.87 -4.72 -5.73
N ASN A 134 -15.58 -3.51 -5.26
CA ASN A 134 -15.92 -3.11 -3.89
C ASN A 134 -16.71 -1.79 -3.79
N VAL A 135 -16.93 -1.41 -2.55
CA VAL A 135 -17.31 -0.08 -2.09
C VAL A 135 -16.14 0.45 -1.26
N HIS A 136 -15.51 1.55 -1.65
CA HIS A 136 -14.17 1.89 -1.16
C HIS A 136 -14.17 2.99 -0.08
N HIS A 137 -14.03 4.26 -0.46
CA HIS A 137 -13.94 5.36 0.52
C HIS A 137 -15.27 5.75 1.17
N ASP A 138 -16.38 5.16 0.69
CA ASP A 138 -17.67 5.19 1.36
C ASP A 138 -17.59 4.85 2.86
N SER A 139 -16.60 4.03 3.26
CA SER A 139 -16.32 3.59 4.62
C SER A 139 -16.11 4.73 5.62
N TRP A 140 -15.46 5.81 5.21
CA TRP A 140 -15.26 7.00 6.03
C TRP A 140 -16.11 8.20 5.58
N ILE A 141 -16.73 8.15 4.38
CA ILE A 141 -17.61 9.22 3.89
C ILE A 141 -19.00 9.13 4.51
N TRP A 142 -19.62 7.94 4.56
CA TRP A 142 -20.99 7.82 5.07
C TRP A 142 -21.29 6.51 5.81
N ALA A 143 -20.48 5.46 5.62
CA ALA A 143 -20.73 4.14 6.21
C ALA A 143 -19.93 3.86 7.50
N ASP A 144 -19.37 4.90 8.13
CA ASP A 144 -18.61 4.77 9.37
C ASP A 144 -19.55 4.42 10.55
N VAL A 145 -19.54 3.14 10.95
CA VAL A 145 -20.31 2.63 12.09
C VAL A 145 -19.71 3.01 13.45
N SER A 146 -18.45 3.48 13.46
CA SER A 146 -17.74 3.92 14.66
C SER A 146 -17.93 5.41 14.95
N ALA A 147 -18.44 6.17 13.97
CA ALA A 147 -18.69 7.60 14.12
C ALA A 147 -19.65 7.89 15.29
N SER A 148 -19.31 8.91 16.08
CA SER A 148 -20.16 9.34 17.19
C SER A 148 -21.55 9.76 16.69
N GLY A 149 -22.59 9.01 17.10
CA GLY A 149 -23.96 9.27 16.69
C GLY A 149 -24.32 8.70 15.31
N ALA A 150 -23.55 7.72 14.81
CA ALA A 150 -23.86 7.00 13.58
C ALA A 150 -25.32 6.51 13.56
N ASN A 151 -26.00 6.77 12.45
CA ASN A 151 -27.38 6.32 12.24
C ASN A 151 -27.37 4.97 11.52
N TYR A 152 -27.27 3.89 12.27
CA TYR A 152 -27.17 2.53 11.72
C TYR A 152 -28.33 2.19 10.79
N THR A 153 -29.56 2.62 11.10
CA THR A 153 -30.71 2.37 10.21
C THR A 153 -30.54 3.00 8.83
N LEU A 154 -29.98 4.22 8.75
CA LEU A 154 -29.75 4.89 7.48
C LEU A 154 -28.57 4.30 6.72
N ILE A 155 -27.49 3.95 7.45
CA ILE A 155 -26.32 3.27 6.87
C ILE A 155 -26.76 1.93 6.26
N GLU A 156 -27.48 1.11 7.02
CA GLU A 156 -28.01 -0.19 6.57
C GLU A 156 -28.91 -0.07 5.34
N GLU A 157 -29.82 0.91 5.32
CA GLU A 157 -30.70 1.16 4.17
C GLU A 157 -29.90 1.54 2.92
N LYS A 158 -29.00 2.53 3.04
CA LYS A 158 -28.18 2.98 1.93
C LYS A 158 -27.25 1.87 1.43
N PHE A 159 -26.67 1.09 2.34
CA PHE A 159 -25.79 -0.03 2.02
C PHE A 159 -26.53 -1.15 1.28
N TYR A 160 -27.73 -1.53 1.73
CA TYR A 160 -28.59 -2.48 1.01
C TYR A 160 -28.93 -1.96 -0.40
N ARG A 161 -29.37 -0.70 -0.52
CA ARG A 161 -29.77 -0.13 -1.82
C ARG A 161 -28.62 -0.02 -2.80
N LEU A 162 -27.43 0.35 -2.32
CA LEU A 162 -26.22 0.40 -3.14
C LEU A 162 -25.89 -1.00 -3.68
N TRP A 163 -25.75 -1.99 -2.79
CA TRP A 163 -25.39 -3.35 -3.19
C TRP A 163 -26.46 -4.04 -4.03
N TYR A 164 -27.74 -3.72 -3.85
CA TYR A 164 -28.81 -4.23 -4.71
C TYR A 164 -28.65 -3.72 -6.15
N GLN A 165 -28.31 -2.44 -6.34
CA GLN A 165 -28.11 -1.84 -7.65
C GLN A 165 -26.83 -2.36 -8.32
N ILE A 166 -25.71 -2.45 -7.58
CA ILE A 166 -24.46 -3.07 -8.06
C ILE A 166 -24.73 -4.53 -8.46
N GLY A 167 -25.39 -5.29 -7.56
CA GLY A 167 -25.75 -6.68 -7.78
C GLY A 167 -26.67 -6.87 -8.99
N THR A 168 -27.58 -5.93 -9.25
CA THR A 168 -28.44 -5.95 -10.43
C THR A 168 -27.64 -5.69 -11.71
N LYS A 169 -26.79 -4.66 -11.70
CA LYS A 169 -25.98 -4.26 -12.86
C LYS A 169 -25.01 -5.37 -13.28
N LEU A 170 -24.35 -6.01 -12.31
CA LEU A 170 -23.33 -7.03 -12.54
C LEU A 170 -23.87 -8.48 -12.43
N ALA A 171 -25.19 -8.66 -12.33
CA ALA A 171 -25.84 -9.93 -12.02
C ALA A 171 -25.39 -11.10 -12.92
N CYS A 172 -25.11 -10.81 -14.19
CA CYS A 172 -24.79 -11.81 -15.23
C CYS A 172 -23.31 -11.92 -15.57
N LYS A 173 -22.42 -11.21 -14.85
CA LYS A 173 -20.97 -11.40 -14.99
C LYS A 173 -20.57 -12.79 -14.52
N SER A 174 -19.54 -13.35 -15.16
CA SER A 174 -19.01 -14.69 -14.88
C SER A 174 -18.47 -14.82 -13.45
N GLU A 175 -18.03 -16.03 -13.11
CA GLU A 175 -17.37 -16.38 -11.86
C GLU A 175 -16.03 -15.66 -11.64
N LEU A 176 -15.49 -15.00 -12.68
CA LEU A 176 -14.31 -14.16 -12.56
C LEU A 176 -14.55 -12.89 -11.75
N VAL A 177 -15.81 -12.47 -11.55
CA VAL A 177 -16.13 -11.28 -10.75
C VAL A 177 -16.57 -11.70 -9.35
N GLY A 178 -15.84 -11.27 -8.32
CA GLY A 178 -16.21 -11.37 -6.91
C GLY A 178 -16.51 -10.00 -6.30
N PHE A 179 -17.11 -9.99 -5.11
CA PHE A 179 -17.50 -8.76 -4.41
C PHE A 179 -16.87 -8.64 -3.02
N GLU A 180 -16.45 -7.43 -2.67
CA GLU A 180 -16.00 -7.04 -1.34
C GLU A 180 -16.98 -6.00 -0.77
N PRO A 181 -17.64 -6.25 0.38
CA PRO A 181 -18.66 -5.36 0.93
C PRO A 181 -18.25 -3.90 1.09
N ILE A 182 -17.08 -3.65 1.68
CA ILE A 182 -16.60 -2.31 1.99
C ILE A 182 -15.11 -2.34 2.36
N ASN A 183 -14.34 -1.34 1.91
CA ASN A 183 -12.92 -1.18 2.23
C ASN A 183 -12.70 -0.57 3.61
N GLU A 184 -11.76 -1.10 4.38
CA GLU A 184 -11.27 -0.57 5.67
C GLU A 184 -12.36 0.06 6.57
N PRO A 185 -13.45 -0.67 6.90
CA PRO A 185 -14.54 -0.13 7.72
C PRO A 185 -14.02 0.31 9.10
N PRO A 186 -14.14 1.59 9.50
CA PRO A 186 -13.54 2.07 10.74
C PRO A 186 -14.12 1.39 11.99
N GLY A 187 -13.28 1.23 13.02
CA GLY A 187 -13.70 0.81 14.36
C GLY A 187 -12.67 0.01 15.15
N ASP A 188 -12.89 -0.09 16.46
CA ASP A 188 -11.95 -0.71 17.42
C ASP A 188 -12.62 -1.62 18.47
N THR A 189 -13.95 -1.61 18.59
CA THR A 189 -14.68 -2.32 19.66
C THR A 189 -15.51 -3.49 19.14
N ALA A 190 -15.92 -4.37 20.06
CA ALA A 190 -16.79 -5.50 19.74
C ALA A 190 -18.15 -5.04 19.19
N GLU A 191 -18.68 -3.91 19.66
CA GLU A 191 -19.93 -3.32 19.15
C GLU A 191 -19.78 -2.87 17.69
N HIS A 192 -18.66 -2.21 17.34
CA HIS A 192 -18.39 -1.85 15.94
C HIS A 192 -18.27 -3.11 15.06
N GLY A 193 -17.62 -4.15 15.59
CA GLY A 193 -17.50 -5.44 14.89
C GLY A 193 -18.85 -6.10 14.63
N ALA A 194 -19.76 -6.06 15.60
CA ALA A 194 -21.12 -6.58 15.43
C ALA A 194 -21.90 -5.83 14.34
N GLU A 195 -21.77 -4.50 14.27
CA GLU A 195 -22.41 -3.72 13.21
C GLU A 195 -21.79 -3.97 11.83
N LEU A 196 -20.47 -4.15 11.74
CA LEU A 196 -19.83 -4.55 10.48
C LEU A 196 -20.27 -5.96 10.03
N ASN A 197 -20.32 -6.93 10.96
CA ASN A 197 -20.81 -8.27 10.65
C ASN A 197 -22.27 -8.23 10.12
N LYS A 198 -23.09 -7.29 10.62
CA LYS A 198 -24.43 -7.03 10.10
C LYS A 198 -24.39 -6.45 8.67
N LEU A 199 -23.52 -5.49 8.39
CA LEU A 199 -23.33 -4.95 7.03
C LEU A 199 -22.87 -6.02 6.04
N ASN A 200 -21.95 -6.91 6.42
CA ASN A 200 -21.53 -8.06 5.60
C ASN A 200 -22.74 -8.93 5.19
N ASN A 201 -23.65 -9.20 6.14
CA ASN A 201 -24.90 -9.94 5.85
C ASN A 201 -25.88 -9.14 4.98
N ILE A 202 -25.97 -7.82 5.16
CA ILE A 202 -26.82 -6.94 4.34
C ILE A 202 -26.35 -6.92 2.89
N MET A 203 -25.04 -6.87 2.62
CA MET A 203 -24.50 -7.00 1.27
C MET A 203 -24.93 -8.33 0.63
N LEU A 204 -24.73 -9.44 1.35
CA LEU A 204 -25.13 -10.77 0.88
C LEU A 204 -26.63 -10.86 0.59
N GLN A 205 -27.45 -10.25 1.44
CA GLN A 205 -28.89 -10.15 1.20
C GLN A 205 -29.17 -9.38 -0.10
N ALA A 206 -28.60 -8.20 -0.24
CA ALA A 206 -28.86 -7.30 -1.35
C ALA A 206 -28.50 -7.92 -2.71
N ILE A 207 -27.32 -8.55 -2.82
CA ILE A 207 -26.90 -9.19 -4.07
C ILE A 207 -27.74 -10.42 -4.41
N ASN A 208 -28.21 -11.16 -3.40
CA ASN A 208 -29.04 -12.35 -3.60
C ASN A 208 -30.47 -11.98 -3.99
N ASP A 209 -31.02 -10.93 -3.40
CA ASP A 209 -32.31 -10.33 -3.79
C ASP A 209 -32.24 -9.76 -5.21
N ALA A 210 -31.08 -9.23 -5.63
CA ALA A 210 -30.85 -8.78 -7.00
C ALA A 210 -30.87 -9.90 -8.04
N GLY A 211 -30.65 -11.17 -7.64
CA GLY A 211 -30.80 -12.34 -8.51
C GLY A 211 -29.63 -12.62 -9.44
N GLY A 212 -29.91 -13.21 -10.61
CA GLY A 212 -28.90 -13.64 -11.57
C GLY A 212 -27.96 -14.71 -11.00
N PHE A 213 -26.65 -14.53 -11.20
CA PHE A 213 -25.63 -15.45 -10.71
C PHE A 213 -25.11 -15.13 -9.30
N ASN A 214 -25.57 -14.02 -8.69
CA ASN A 214 -25.05 -13.53 -7.43
C ASN A 214 -25.09 -14.54 -6.26
N PRO A 215 -26.10 -15.42 -6.09
CA PRO A 215 -26.08 -16.44 -5.02
C PRO A 215 -24.95 -17.47 -5.10
N GLN A 216 -24.26 -17.56 -6.25
CA GLN A 216 -23.12 -18.43 -6.48
C GLN A 216 -21.79 -17.67 -6.49
N ARG A 217 -21.83 -16.34 -6.44
CA ARG A 217 -20.66 -15.47 -6.57
C ARG A 217 -19.82 -15.49 -5.30
N VAL A 218 -18.50 -15.50 -5.48
CA VAL A 218 -17.55 -15.42 -4.37
C VAL A 218 -17.56 -14.01 -3.77
N VAL A 219 -17.53 -13.94 -2.44
CA VAL A 219 -17.35 -12.68 -1.71
C VAL A 219 -16.08 -12.70 -0.86
N THR A 220 -15.39 -11.57 -0.76
CA THR A 220 -14.23 -11.38 0.13
C THR A 220 -14.65 -10.44 1.25
N LEU A 221 -14.84 -10.99 2.46
CA LEU A 221 -15.44 -10.27 3.59
C LEU A 221 -14.36 -9.62 4.47
N PRO A 222 -14.47 -8.33 4.81
CA PRO A 222 -13.54 -7.61 5.66
C PRO A 222 -13.88 -7.78 7.14
N GLY A 223 -12.86 -7.63 7.99
CA GLY A 223 -13.02 -7.21 9.40
C GLY A 223 -12.83 -5.71 9.57
N LEU A 224 -12.88 -5.21 10.81
CA LEU A 224 -12.69 -3.78 11.10
C LEU A 224 -11.31 -3.31 10.63
N ALA A 225 -11.28 -2.19 9.92
CA ALA A 225 -10.12 -1.56 9.30
C ALA A 225 -9.33 -2.48 8.35
N GLU A 226 -9.89 -3.64 7.95
CA GLU A 226 -9.15 -4.73 7.31
C GLU A 226 -7.86 -5.10 8.06
N ASP A 227 -7.85 -4.87 9.38
CA ASP A 227 -6.72 -5.17 10.25
C ASP A 227 -6.78 -6.64 10.69
N SER A 228 -5.64 -7.32 10.62
CA SER A 228 -5.56 -8.77 10.87
C SER A 228 -5.93 -9.15 12.32
N ILE A 229 -5.59 -8.33 13.31
CA ILE A 229 -5.85 -8.59 14.73
C ILE A 229 -7.32 -8.34 15.03
N LYS A 230 -7.87 -7.22 14.58
CA LYS A 230 -9.29 -6.87 14.74
C LYS A 230 -10.18 -7.88 14.03
N THR A 231 -9.81 -8.29 12.82
CA THR A 231 -10.50 -9.36 12.08
C THR A 231 -10.51 -10.64 12.91
N SER A 232 -9.35 -11.09 13.40
CA SER A 232 -9.24 -12.30 14.24
C SER A 232 -10.03 -12.23 15.56
N THR A 233 -10.33 -11.01 16.04
CA THR A 233 -11.01 -10.79 17.31
C THR A 233 -12.53 -10.65 17.16
N TYR A 234 -12.99 -9.96 16.12
CA TYR A 234 -14.38 -9.48 16.02
C TYR A 234 -15.16 -10.00 14.81
N PHE A 235 -14.49 -10.58 13.81
CA PHE A 235 -15.18 -11.10 12.64
C PHE A 235 -16.04 -12.32 13.00
N GLU A 236 -17.28 -12.33 12.49
CA GLU A 236 -18.15 -13.51 12.53
C GLU A 236 -18.43 -14.01 11.11
N PRO A 237 -18.44 -15.33 10.87
CA PRO A 237 -18.85 -15.88 9.58
C PRO A 237 -20.23 -15.38 9.15
N PRO A 238 -20.47 -15.23 7.84
CA PRO A 238 -21.78 -14.83 7.34
C PRO A 238 -22.87 -15.82 7.76
N SER A 239 -24.10 -15.34 7.85
CA SER A 239 -25.27 -16.14 8.22
C SER A 239 -25.40 -17.37 7.33
N ALA A 240 -25.74 -18.51 7.93
CA ALA A 240 -25.97 -19.78 7.23
C ALA A 240 -27.13 -19.74 6.21
N ASN A 241 -27.90 -18.64 6.17
CA ASN A 241 -28.93 -18.40 5.15
C ASN A 241 -28.34 -18.09 3.77
N TYR A 242 -27.06 -17.71 3.68
CA TYR A 242 -26.39 -17.39 2.42
C TYR A 242 -25.47 -18.53 2.01
N THR A 243 -25.55 -18.93 0.75
CA THR A 243 -24.75 -20.02 0.17
C THR A 243 -23.53 -19.53 -0.60
N ASN A 244 -23.32 -18.21 -0.66
CA ASN A 244 -22.17 -17.61 -1.31
C ASN A 244 -20.86 -18.21 -0.76
N PRO A 245 -19.96 -18.71 -1.61
CA PRO A 245 -18.61 -19.03 -1.18
C PRO A 245 -17.92 -17.73 -0.72
N TRP A 246 -17.22 -17.77 0.41
CA TRP A 246 -16.60 -16.58 0.99
C TRP A 246 -15.15 -16.81 1.42
N ALA A 247 -14.38 -15.74 1.38
CA ALA A 247 -13.01 -15.61 1.86
C ALA A 247 -12.92 -14.42 2.84
N ILE A 248 -11.83 -14.30 3.57
CA ILE A 248 -11.52 -13.11 4.37
C ILE A 248 -10.48 -12.27 3.64
N GLN A 249 -10.69 -10.95 3.63
CA GLN A 249 -9.73 -9.98 3.16
C GLN A 249 -9.20 -9.12 4.31
N TYR A 250 -7.91 -8.86 4.30
CA TYR A 250 -7.22 -7.97 5.23
C TYR A 250 -6.10 -7.21 4.50
N HIS A 251 -5.61 -6.11 5.06
CA HIS A 251 -4.53 -5.30 4.51
C HIS A 251 -3.25 -5.43 5.34
N TYR A 252 -2.10 -5.16 4.72
CA TYR A 252 -0.82 -5.27 5.40
C TYR A 252 0.17 -4.17 4.98
N TYR A 253 0.33 -3.17 5.86
CA TYR A 253 1.26 -2.04 5.70
C TYR A 253 2.17 -1.90 6.95
N SER A 254 2.82 -2.99 7.33
CA SER A 254 3.71 -3.07 8.48
C SER A 254 5.14 -3.44 8.09
N PRO A 255 6.18 -2.92 8.79
CA PRO A 255 6.07 -1.96 9.88
C PRO A 255 5.84 -0.53 9.36
N TYR A 256 4.96 0.21 10.04
CA TYR A 256 4.51 1.55 9.63
C TYR A 256 5.68 2.50 9.34
N ASP A 257 6.70 2.47 10.18
CA ASP A 257 7.86 3.34 10.05
C ASP A 257 8.62 3.15 8.73
N PHE A 258 8.80 1.91 8.29
CA PHE A 258 9.42 1.63 7.00
C PHE A 258 8.48 1.96 5.83
N ILE A 259 7.24 1.47 5.87
CA ILE A 259 6.30 1.59 4.75
C ILE A 259 5.98 3.06 4.43
N PHE A 260 5.83 3.90 5.46
CA PHE A 260 5.52 5.31 5.32
C PHE A 260 6.76 6.22 5.43
N SER A 261 7.97 5.65 5.40
CA SER A 261 9.23 6.39 5.61
C SER A 261 9.13 7.35 6.82
N ALA A 262 8.53 6.85 7.90
CA ALA A 262 8.37 7.59 9.14
C ALA A 262 9.68 7.60 9.92
N TRP A 263 9.92 8.71 10.61
CA TRP A 263 11.03 8.84 11.56
C TRP A 263 12.38 8.39 10.98
N GLY A 264 12.64 8.63 9.70
CA GLY A 264 13.93 8.30 9.05
C GLY A 264 14.21 6.81 8.85
N LYS A 265 13.22 5.93 9.07
CA LYS A 265 13.31 4.50 8.82
C LYS A 265 13.35 4.23 7.32
N THR A 266 14.56 4.01 6.83
CA THR A 266 14.90 3.75 5.41
C THR A 266 15.53 2.37 5.23
N ARG A 267 15.46 1.52 6.27
CA ARG A 267 16.03 0.18 6.32
C ARG A 267 14.96 -0.83 6.71
N TRP A 268 15.10 -2.04 6.17
CA TRP A 268 14.29 -3.20 6.48
C TRP A 268 15.08 -4.46 6.11
N GLY A 269 14.90 -5.55 6.87
CA GLY A 269 15.41 -6.88 6.52
C GLY A 269 16.09 -7.61 7.67
N SER A 270 16.18 -6.99 8.84
CA SER A 270 16.73 -7.63 10.04
C SER A 270 15.94 -8.89 10.42
N ASP A 271 16.53 -9.75 11.24
CA ASP A 271 15.84 -10.94 11.75
C ASP A 271 14.57 -10.57 12.54
N ASP A 272 14.58 -9.45 13.27
CA ASP A 272 13.40 -8.95 14.02
C ASP A 272 12.30 -8.44 13.07
N ASP A 273 12.67 -7.74 11.99
CA ASP A 273 11.71 -7.30 10.96
C ASP A 273 11.00 -8.52 10.33
N LYS A 274 11.78 -9.54 9.96
CA LYS A 274 11.30 -10.79 9.35
C LYS A 274 10.43 -11.59 10.31
N ALA A 275 10.86 -11.73 11.56
CA ALA A 275 10.12 -12.46 12.57
C ALA A 275 8.77 -11.80 12.89
N THR A 276 8.73 -10.47 12.94
CA THR A 276 7.48 -9.72 13.16
C THR A 276 6.51 -9.91 12.01
N LEU A 277 6.98 -9.74 10.76
CA LEU A 277 6.13 -9.92 9.58
C LEU A 277 5.57 -11.35 9.49
N GLU A 278 6.42 -12.35 9.71
CA GLU A 278 6.00 -13.75 9.76
C GLU A 278 4.93 -13.97 10.84
N ALA A 279 5.14 -13.43 12.05
CA ALA A 279 4.21 -13.58 13.16
C ALA A 279 2.83 -12.98 12.87
N ASP A 280 2.77 -11.84 12.19
CA ASP A 280 1.51 -11.18 11.82
C ASP A 280 0.70 -12.05 10.84
N ILE A 281 1.33 -12.53 9.77
CA ILE A 281 0.65 -13.38 8.77
C ILE A 281 0.28 -14.74 9.38
N ALA A 282 1.15 -15.30 10.23
CA ALA A 282 0.85 -16.52 10.96
C ALA A 282 -0.35 -16.36 11.91
N ASN A 283 -0.51 -15.19 12.54
CA ASN A 283 -1.59 -14.92 13.49
C ASN A 283 -2.96 -15.07 12.83
N ILE A 284 -3.20 -14.36 11.73
CA ILE A 284 -4.49 -14.44 11.03
C ILE A 284 -4.71 -15.83 10.44
N ARG A 285 -3.67 -16.47 9.89
CA ARG A 285 -3.80 -17.83 9.36
C ARG A 285 -4.23 -18.83 10.44
N ASN A 286 -3.65 -18.74 11.64
CA ASN A 286 -3.95 -19.63 12.76
C ASN A 286 -5.36 -19.43 13.33
N ASN A 287 -5.91 -18.21 13.27
CA ASN A 287 -7.28 -17.94 13.71
C ASN A 287 -8.34 -18.43 12.71
N PHE A 288 -7.98 -18.57 11.43
CA PHE A 288 -8.92 -18.92 10.37
C PHE A 288 -8.51 -20.16 9.56
N THR A 289 -7.98 -21.23 10.15
CA THR A 289 -7.26 -22.33 9.47
C THR A 289 -7.79 -22.82 8.11
N ASP A 290 -9.12 -22.89 7.93
CA ASP A 290 -9.77 -23.45 6.74
C ASP A 290 -10.47 -22.41 5.84
N VAL A 291 -10.31 -21.11 6.13
CA VAL A 291 -10.91 -20.01 5.36
C VAL A 291 -9.88 -19.47 4.35
N PRO A 292 -10.20 -19.34 3.07
CA PRO A 292 -9.31 -18.67 2.11
C PRO A 292 -9.01 -17.22 2.53
N LEU A 293 -7.76 -16.79 2.40
CA LEU A 293 -7.30 -15.46 2.79
C LEU A 293 -6.75 -14.68 1.59
N VAL A 294 -7.00 -13.38 1.59
CA VAL A 294 -6.44 -12.42 0.64
C VAL A 294 -5.87 -11.23 1.42
N ILE A 295 -4.60 -10.90 1.16
CA ILE A 295 -4.05 -9.58 1.45
C ILE A 295 -4.52 -8.65 0.34
N GLY A 296 -5.63 -7.94 0.59
CA GLY A 296 -6.30 -7.09 -0.40
C GLY A 296 -5.47 -5.88 -0.82
N GLU A 297 -4.63 -5.41 0.10
CA GLU A 297 -3.68 -4.34 -0.14
C GLU A 297 -2.40 -4.56 0.67
N TRP A 298 -1.28 -4.33 0.00
CA TRP A 298 0.04 -4.17 0.59
C TRP A 298 0.92 -3.46 -0.43
N ALA A 299 1.90 -2.69 0.04
CA ALA A 299 2.97 -2.18 -0.80
C ALA A 299 4.11 -1.65 0.06
N ALA A 300 5.33 -1.68 -0.48
CA ALA A 300 6.40 -0.78 -0.08
C ALA A 300 6.73 0.11 -1.29
N SER A 301 6.25 1.35 -1.30
CA SER A 301 6.31 2.24 -2.47
C SER A 301 7.76 2.58 -2.83
N PRO A 302 8.15 2.57 -4.13
CA PRO A 302 9.47 3.04 -4.57
C PRO A 302 9.66 4.55 -4.39
N VAL A 303 8.57 5.32 -4.26
CA VAL A 303 8.61 6.73 -3.88
C VAL A 303 9.12 6.84 -2.44
N ALA A 304 8.53 6.13 -1.48
CA ALA A 304 8.87 6.27 -0.07
C ALA A 304 10.14 5.50 0.36
N THR A 305 10.36 4.29 -0.17
CA THR A 305 11.31 3.33 0.43
C THR A 305 12.66 3.25 -0.30
N GLU A 306 13.71 2.83 0.40
CA GLU A 306 15.02 2.52 -0.19
C GLU A 306 14.97 1.20 -0.96
N SER A 307 15.65 1.12 -2.11
CA SER A 307 15.50 0.01 -3.07
C SER A 307 15.88 -1.35 -2.50
N ALA A 308 17.06 -1.50 -1.89
CA ALA A 308 17.47 -2.80 -1.37
C ALA A 308 16.57 -3.27 -0.22
N ALA A 309 16.19 -2.37 0.70
CA ALA A 309 15.22 -2.66 1.75
C ALA A 309 13.85 -3.06 1.20
N ARG A 310 13.33 -2.33 0.18
CA ARG A 310 12.06 -2.63 -0.49
C ARG A 310 12.07 -4.01 -1.15
N TRP A 311 13.13 -4.33 -1.89
CA TRP A 311 13.24 -5.61 -2.59
C TRP A 311 13.32 -6.79 -1.63
N LYS A 312 14.01 -6.63 -0.48
CA LYS A 312 13.96 -7.60 0.63
C LYS A 312 12.55 -7.76 1.20
N TYR A 313 11.83 -6.64 1.39
CA TYR A 313 10.46 -6.67 1.88
C TYR A 313 9.51 -7.42 0.92
N PHE A 314 9.56 -7.09 -0.37
CA PHE A 314 8.78 -7.74 -1.43
C PHE A 314 9.02 -9.24 -1.48
N ASP A 315 10.29 -9.66 -1.50
CA ASP A 315 10.63 -11.09 -1.54
C ASP A 315 10.11 -11.82 -0.30
N PHE A 316 10.30 -11.24 0.88
CA PHE A 316 9.96 -11.91 2.14
C PHE A 316 8.44 -11.97 2.40
N ILE A 317 7.69 -10.87 2.19
CA ILE A 317 6.23 -10.89 2.40
C ILE A 317 5.55 -11.91 1.50
N LEU A 318 6.01 -12.07 0.26
CA LEU A 318 5.45 -13.03 -0.69
C LEU A 318 5.82 -14.48 -0.37
N GLN A 319 7.03 -14.71 0.15
CA GLN A 319 7.38 -16.01 0.70
C GLN A 319 6.50 -16.37 1.89
N MET A 320 6.23 -15.42 2.80
CA MET A 320 5.33 -15.66 3.93
C MET A 320 3.89 -15.84 3.46
N ALA A 321 3.43 -15.07 2.49
CA ALA A 321 2.11 -15.23 1.91
C ALA A 321 1.91 -16.65 1.32
N ASN A 322 2.89 -17.14 0.56
CA ASN A 322 2.90 -18.50 0.04
C ASN A 322 2.94 -19.55 1.16
N LYS A 323 3.84 -19.39 2.15
CA LYS A 323 3.99 -20.29 3.30
C LYS A 323 2.68 -20.45 4.08
N TYR A 324 1.93 -19.37 4.26
CA TYR A 324 0.68 -19.35 5.00
C TYR A 324 -0.57 -19.43 4.11
N ASN A 325 -0.43 -19.77 2.82
CA ASN A 325 -1.54 -19.92 1.88
C ASN A 325 -2.52 -18.72 1.89
N THR A 326 -1.96 -17.53 1.72
CA THR A 326 -2.73 -16.30 1.50
C THR A 326 -2.33 -15.70 0.16
N SER A 327 -3.33 -15.23 -0.59
CA SER A 327 -3.08 -14.51 -1.85
C SER A 327 -2.77 -13.05 -1.56
N THR A 328 -2.12 -12.35 -2.49
CA THR A 328 -1.75 -10.96 -2.29
C THR A 328 -2.14 -10.09 -3.48
N MET A 329 -2.49 -8.84 -3.21
CA MET A 329 -2.80 -7.85 -4.22
C MET A 329 -2.01 -6.57 -3.94
N LEU A 330 -1.09 -6.24 -4.84
CA LEU A 330 -0.22 -5.07 -4.70
C LEU A 330 -1.06 -3.80 -4.84
N TRP A 331 -0.90 -2.87 -3.89
CA TRP A 331 -1.47 -1.53 -4.00
C TRP A 331 -0.65 -0.68 -4.95
N ASP A 332 -1.31 -0.07 -5.94
CA ASP A 332 -0.70 0.86 -6.89
C ASP A 332 -1.64 2.02 -7.20
N ASN A 333 -1.33 3.17 -6.60
CA ASN A 333 -2.07 4.41 -6.78
C ASN A 333 -1.83 5.10 -8.13
N GLY A 334 -1.07 4.49 -9.05
CA GLY A 334 -0.70 5.05 -10.37
C GLY A 334 0.55 5.93 -10.35
N PHE A 335 1.01 6.35 -9.16
CA PHE A 335 2.23 7.13 -8.96
C PHE A 335 3.38 6.29 -8.40
N ASP A 336 3.08 5.17 -7.75
CA ASP A 336 4.08 4.31 -7.12
C ASP A 336 4.73 3.35 -8.12
N PHE A 337 3.97 2.48 -8.80
CA PHE A 337 4.56 1.38 -9.57
C PHE A 337 4.38 1.53 -11.08
N LEU A 338 3.21 1.24 -11.64
CA LEU A 338 2.97 1.35 -13.07
C LEU A 338 2.81 2.83 -13.45
N ASP A 339 3.71 3.33 -14.30
CA ASP A 339 3.45 4.56 -15.02
C ASP A 339 2.51 4.25 -16.20
N ARG A 340 1.21 4.46 -15.96
CA ARG A 340 0.14 4.15 -16.93
C ARG A 340 0.25 4.95 -18.23
N THR A 341 0.92 6.12 -18.20
CA THR A 341 1.13 6.94 -19.40
C THR A 341 2.34 6.45 -20.19
N ALA A 342 3.40 6.05 -19.50
CA ALA A 342 4.63 5.56 -20.12
C ALA A 342 4.60 4.06 -20.46
N HIS A 343 3.57 3.32 -20.00
CA HIS A 343 3.47 1.87 -20.11
C HIS A 343 4.70 1.15 -19.55
N SER A 344 5.19 1.63 -18.41
CA SER A 344 6.45 1.14 -17.81
C SER A 344 6.39 1.12 -16.29
N TRP A 345 6.98 0.09 -15.69
CA TRP A 345 7.13 -0.01 -14.24
C TRP A 345 8.27 0.88 -13.75
N ARG A 346 8.00 1.70 -12.73
CA ARG A 346 9.01 2.56 -12.08
C ARG A 346 10.07 1.77 -11.32
N ASP A 347 9.77 0.53 -10.96
CA ASP A 347 10.69 -0.43 -10.35
C ASP A 347 10.45 -1.83 -10.91
N GLN A 348 11.06 -2.13 -12.05
CA GLN A 348 10.92 -3.43 -12.70
C GLN A 348 11.46 -4.58 -11.83
N SER A 349 12.56 -4.36 -11.10
CA SER A 349 13.13 -5.38 -10.20
C SER A 349 12.14 -5.78 -9.10
N ALA A 350 11.39 -4.84 -8.51
CA ALA A 350 10.36 -5.18 -7.52
C ALA A 350 9.23 -6.06 -8.13
N ILE A 351 8.81 -5.78 -9.36
CA ILE A 351 7.78 -6.56 -10.07
C ILE A 351 8.30 -7.95 -10.43
N ASP A 352 9.53 -8.06 -10.91
CA ASP A 352 10.13 -9.36 -11.25
C ASP A 352 10.37 -10.20 -9.99
N ILE A 353 10.79 -9.58 -8.88
CA ILE A 353 10.89 -10.23 -7.57
C ILE A 353 9.53 -10.77 -7.17
N TYR A 354 8.48 -9.96 -7.31
CA TYR A 354 7.11 -10.39 -7.01
C TYR A 354 6.76 -11.64 -7.82
N MET A 355 6.88 -11.57 -9.14
CA MET A 355 6.52 -12.66 -10.04
C MET A 355 7.30 -13.96 -9.81
N ASN A 356 8.51 -13.88 -9.26
CA ASN A 356 9.31 -15.05 -8.87
C ASN A 356 8.93 -15.57 -7.48
N ALA A 357 8.80 -14.69 -6.48
CA ALA A 357 8.53 -15.07 -5.10
C ALA A 357 7.18 -15.78 -4.94
N VAL A 358 6.13 -15.35 -5.67
CA VAL A 358 4.83 -16.07 -5.68
C VAL A 358 4.89 -17.46 -6.28
N LYS A 359 5.90 -17.75 -7.11
CA LYS A 359 6.15 -19.09 -7.65
C LYS A 359 7.05 -19.94 -6.74
N GLY A 360 7.47 -19.38 -5.59
CA GLY A 360 8.46 -20.00 -4.70
C GLY A 360 9.87 -20.04 -5.31
N VAL A 361 10.15 -19.20 -6.31
CA VAL A 361 11.50 -19.08 -6.89
C VAL A 361 12.29 -18.09 -6.05
N ALA A 362 13.42 -18.53 -5.51
CA ALA A 362 14.29 -17.69 -4.70
C ALA A 362 14.95 -16.58 -5.53
N ASN A 363 14.85 -15.34 -5.04
CA ASN A 363 15.51 -14.19 -5.65
C ASN A 363 16.88 -13.94 -4.99
N SER A 364 17.88 -13.56 -5.79
CA SER A 364 19.08 -12.94 -5.25
C SER A 364 18.82 -11.45 -5.03
N LEU A 365 19.27 -10.90 -3.90
CA LEU A 365 18.92 -9.54 -3.49
C LEU A 365 20.17 -8.74 -3.11
N PRO A 366 20.21 -7.43 -3.37
CA PRO A 366 21.27 -6.58 -2.83
C PRO A 366 21.19 -6.57 -1.30
N ASP A 367 22.35 -6.58 -0.66
CA ASP A 367 22.43 -6.38 0.78
C ASP A 367 22.34 -4.88 1.13
N SER A 368 21.94 -4.56 2.35
CA SER A 368 21.85 -3.19 2.84
C SER A 368 21.90 -3.14 4.37
N THR A 369 22.10 -1.93 4.90
CA THR A 369 22.13 -1.73 6.35
C THR A 369 20.83 -2.16 7.01
N GLU A 370 20.92 -3.04 8.00
CA GLU A 370 19.78 -3.51 8.82
C GLU A 370 19.92 -3.11 10.29
N ASP A 371 21.13 -2.73 10.72
CA ASP A 371 21.41 -2.39 12.12
C ASP A 371 20.66 -1.14 12.57
N GLY A 372 19.87 -1.30 13.65
CA GLY A 372 19.13 -0.25 14.32
C GLY A 372 20.01 0.92 14.80
N GLN A 373 21.28 0.68 15.10
CA GLN A 373 22.22 1.64 15.70
C GLN A 373 23.23 2.22 14.70
N ALA A 374 23.10 1.90 13.42
CA ALA A 374 23.98 2.43 12.39
C ALA A 374 23.97 3.97 12.36
N THR A 375 25.12 4.57 12.06
CA THR A 375 25.29 6.02 11.88
C THR A 375 25.41 6.43 10.41
N SER A 376 25.39 5.46 9.51
CA SER A 376 25.41 5.61 8.06
C SER A 376 24.71 4.43 7.40
N GLN A 377 24.23 4.61 6.18
CA GLN A 377 23.56 3.56 5.42
C GLN A 377 24.36 3.20 4.17
N PHE A 378 24.62 1.90 4.00
CA PHE A 378 25.06 1.32 2.74
C PHE A 378 23.92 0.54 2.08
N THR A 379 23.99 0.40 0.76
CA THR A 379 23.06 -0.36 -0.07
C THR A 379 23.79 -0.87 -1.31
N SER A 380 23.56 -2.12 -1.68
CA SER A 380 24.12 -2.73 -2.90
C SER A 380 23.21 -2.55 -4.12
N ALA A 381 22.08 -1.85 -4.00
CA ALA A 381 21.28 -1.44 -5.15
C ALA A 381 21.95 -0.32 -5.98
N TYR A 382 23.03 0.27 -5.45
CA TYR A 382 23.74 1.38 -6.06
C TYR A 382 25.26 1.22 -5.93
N ILE A 383 25.99 1.77 -6.90
CA ILE A 383 27.43 1.99 -6.84
C ILE A 383 27.64 3.50 -6.72
N TRP A 384 28.13 3.95 -5.57
CA TRP A 384 28.27 5.37 -5.27
C TRP A 384 29.67 5.88 -5.57
N HIS A 385 29.78 6.99 -6.30
CA HIS A 385 31.03 7.71 -6.47
C HIS A 385 30.87 9.19 -6.14
N GLN A 386 31.68 9.71 -5.21
CA GLN A 386 31.61 11.12 -4.81
C GLN A 386 32.46 11.98 -5.74
N VAL A 387 31.91 13.12 -6.19
CA VAL A 387 32.67 14.15 -6.92
C VAL A 387 33.90 14.59 -6.11
N GLY A 388 35.02 14.75 -6.79
CA GLY A 388 36.31 15.14 -6.20
C GLY A 388 37.08 14.02 -5.49
N THR A 389 36.58 12.76 -5.53
CA THR A 389 37.28 11.60 -4.98
C THR A 389 37.86 10.71 -6.08
N PRO A 390 39.04 10.09 -5.88
CA PRO A 390 39.60 9.17 -6.87
C PRO A 390 38.69 7.96 -7.10
N VAL A 391 38.51 7.58 -8.36
CA VAL A 391 37.75 6.37 -8.72
C VAL A 391 38.49 5.15 -8.17
N ALA A 392 37.78 4.30 -7.42
CA ALA A 392 38.28 3.04 -6.87
C ALA A 392 37.38 1.87 -7.25
N ALA A 393 37.92 0.66 -7.23
CA ALA A 393 37.12 -0.56 -7.33
C ALA A 393 36.16 -0.66 -6.14
N GLN A 394 34.95 -1.18 -6.36
CA GLN A 394 33.92 -1.30 -5.33
C GLN A 394 33.40 -2.73 -5.27
N SER A 395 33.13 -3.21 -4.06
CA SER A 395 32.56 -4.54 -3.83
C SER A 395 31.22 -4.41 -3.16
N LEU A 396 30.20 -4.98 -3.77
CA LEU A 396 28.82 -4.95 -3.29
C LEU A 396 28.49 -6.30 -2.67
N PRO A 397 28.13 -6.37 -1.37
CA PRO A 397 27.59 -7.59 -0.78
C PRO A 397 26.16 -7.87 -1.31
N PHE A 398 25.85 -9.13 -1.58
CA PHE A 398 24.53 -9.60 -1.98
C PHE A 398 24.11 -10.80 -1.15
N LEU A 399 22.80 -11.03 -1.12
CA LEU A 399 22.15 -12.25 -0.65
C LEU A 399 21.84 -13.12 -1.86
N PHE A 400 22.64 -14.15 -2.13
CA PHE A 400 22.42 -15.01 -3.30
C PHE A 400 21.29 -16.03 -3.09
N ASN A 401 20.88 -16.31 -1.84
CA ASN A 401 19.75 -17.18 -1.52
C ASN A 401 19.76 -18.54 -2.24
N GLY A 402 20.95 -19.13 -2.41
CA GLY A 402 21.15 -20.42 -3.07
C GLY A 402 21.40 -20.34 -4.59
N ASN A 403 21.33 -19.15 -5.19
CA ASN A 403 21.65 -18.91 -6.59
C ASN A 403 23.13 -18.58 -6.81
N THR A 404 23.51 -18.45 -8.08
CA THR A 404 24.81 -17.93 -8.53
C THR A 404 24.60 -16.79 -9.52
N LEU A 405 25.48 -15.79 -9.51
CA LEU A 405 25.50 -14.77 -10.57
C LEU A 405 25.85 -15.44 -11.91
N SER A 406 25.03 -15.20 -12.93
CA SER A 406 25.19 -15.76 -14.28
C SER A 406 25.79 -14.77 -15.25
N SER A 407 25.38 -13.49 -15.17
CA SER A 407 25.96 -12.44 -16.00
C SER A 407 25.72 -11.06 -15.41
N VAL A 408 26.56 -10.11 -15.80
CA VAL A 408 26.31 -8.68 -15.63
C VAL A 408 26.29 -8.04 -17.01
N SER A 409 25.33 -7.16 -17.25
CA SER A 409 25.25 -6.40 -18.50
C SER A 409 24.99 -4.92 -18.26
N LEU A 410 25.38 -4.09 -19.23
CA LEU A 410 25.15 -2.66 -19.28
C LEU A 410 24.35 -2.33 -20.56
N GLY A 411 23.10 -1.91 -20.40
CA GLY A 411 22.20 -1.65 -21.53
C GLY A 411 22.08 -2.85 -22.48
N GLY A 412 22.02 -4.07 -21.92
CA GLY A 412 21.98 -5.34 -22.67
C GLY A 412 23.33 -5.85 -23.19
N ASN A 413 24.42 -5.07 -23.06
CA ASN A 413 25.75 -5.52 -23.47
C ASN A 413 26.45 -6.26 -22.33
N PRO A 414 26.90 -7.51 -22.52
CA PRO A 414 27.54 -8.28 -21.45
C PRO A 414 28.89 -7.68 -21.06
N LEU A 415 29.16 -7.65 -19.76
CA LEU A 415 30.46 -7.29 -19.18
C LEU A 415 31.36 -8.54 -19.05
N ALA A 416 32.67 -8.34 -19.07
CA ALA A 416 33.65 -9.41 -18.98
C ALA A 416 34.05 -9.70 -17.52
N GLU A 417 33.74 -10.90 -17.03
CA GLU A 417 34.23 -11.36 -15.73
C GLU A 417 35.77 -11.44 -15.71
N GLY A 418 36.39 -11.02 -14.61
CA GLY A 418 37.83 -10.88 -14.44
C GLY A 418 38.42 -9.55 -14.96
N THR A 419 37.69 -8.81 -15.81
CA THR A 419 38.13 -7.52 -16.35
C THR A 419 37.25 -6.37 -15.87
N ASP A 420 35.93 -6.50 -16.01
CA ASP A 420 34.97 -5.46 -15.64
C ASP A 420 34.41 -5.69 -14.22
N TYR A 421 34.16 -6.96 -13.88
CA TYR A 421 33.70 -7.37 -12.57
C TYR A 421 34.28 -8.74 -12.17
N SER A 422 34.12 -9.14 -10.92
CA SER A 422 34.44 -10.47 -10.40
C SER A 422 33.51 -10.83 -9.26
N VAL A 423 33.38 -12.12 -8.95
CA VAL A 423 32.56 -12.61 -7.84
C VAL A 423 33.45 -13.30 -6.80
N ASN A 424 33.28 -12.96 -5.53
CA ASN A 424 33.93 -13.63 -4.40
C ASN A 424 32.90 -13.92 -3.29
N GLY A 425 32.59 -15.20 -3.10
CA GLY A 425 31.47 -15.60 -2.23
C GLY A 425 30.17 -15.03 -2.78
N THR A 426 29.47 -14.23 -1.97
CA THR A 426 28.26 -13.50 -2.38
C THR A 426 28.52 -12.02 -2.66
N SER A 427 29.79 -11.60 -2.78
CA SER A 427 30.14 -10.23 -3.14
C SER A 427 30.47 -10.12 -4.62
N ILE A 428 29.95 -9.07 -5.25
CA ILE A 428 30.19 -8.72 -6.66
C ILE A 428 31.07 -7.46 -6.67
N SER A 429 32.29 -7.60 -7.19
CA SER A 429 33.28 -6.53 -7.24
C SER A 429 33.41 -5.96 -8.65
N PHE A 430 33.24 -4.65 -8.79
CA PHE A 430 33.45 -3.90 -10.03
C PHE A 430 34.83 -3.26 -10.04
N THR A 431 35.56 -3.42 -11.14
CA THR A 431 36.94 -2.95 -11.23
C THR A 431 37.00 -1.43 -11.36
N GLN A 432 38.10 -0.84 -10.89
CA GLN A 432 38.35 0.59 -11.05
C GLN A 432 38.34 1.00 -12.53
N SER A 433 38.93 0.19 -13.41
CA SER A 433 39.00 0.46 -14.86
C SER A 433 37.63 0.47 -15.52
N PHE A 434 36.70 -0.35 -15.04
CA PHE A 434 35.31 -0.32 -15.49
C PHE A 434 34.59 0.93 -14.96
N LEU A 435 34.65 1.18 -13.65
CA LEU A 435 33.95 2.33 -13.05
C LEU A 435 34.45 3.67 -13.60
N ALA A 436 35.74 3.80 -13.91
CA ALA A 436 36.33 5.01 -14.49
C ALA A 436 35.80 5.35 -15.90
N GLN A 437 35.04 4.46 -16.54
CA GLN A 437 34.34 4.74 -17.80
C GLN A 437 33.04 5.53 -17.60
N HIS A 438 32.50 5.54 -16.37
CA HIS A 438 31.19 6.11 -16.05
C HIS A 438 31.26 7.26 -15.04
N VAL A 439 32.23 7.21 -14.12
CA VAL A 439 32.42 8.18 -13.05
C VAL A 439 33.85 8.74 -13.07
N SER A 440 34.01 9.95 -12.55
CA SER A 440 35.33 10.58 -12.40
C SER A 440 35.30 11.64 -11.30
N GLU A 441 36.47 12.16 -10.95
CA GLU A 441 36.63 13.25 -9.97
C GLU A 441 35.83 14.50 -10.39
N ASP A 442 35.71 14.77 -11.69
CA ASP A 442 35.09 16.00 -12.21
C ASP A 442 33.75 15.76 -12.92
N ALA A 443 33.25 14.51 -12.97
CA ALA A 443 31.99 14.21 -13.61
C ALA A 443 30.83 14.91 -12.89
N ALA A 444 29.92 15.52 -13.65
CA ALA A 444 28.71 16.11 -13.08
C ALA A 444 27.92 15.05 -12.30
N PRO A 445 27.27 15.39 -11.17
CA PRO A 445 26.41 14.44 -10.45
C PRO A 445 25.25 13.89 -11.29
N GLY A 446 24.68 12.76 -10.84
CA GLY A 446 23.53 12.08 -11.43
C GLY A 446 23.77 10.58 -11.65
N ILE A 447 22.71 9.88 -12.04
CA ILE A 447 22.77 8.48 -12.48
C ILE A 447 23.59 8.41 -13.78
N LYS A 448 24.52 7.45 -13.84
CA LYS A 448 25.50 7.30 -14.94
C LYS A 448 25.26 6.08 -15.80
N ALA A 449 24.76 5.01 -15.21
CA ALA A 449 24.55 3.74 -15.88
C ALA A 449 23.66 2.85 -15.02
N ASN A 450 22.87 1.99 -15.67
CA ASN A 450 22.09 0.94 -15.02
C ASN A 450 22.67 -0.41 -15.47
N LEU A 451 23.10 -1.19 -14.49
CA LEU A 451 23.60 -2.55 -14.68
C LEU A 451 22.46 -3.53 -14.44
N THR A 452 22.35 -4.55 -15.28
CA THR A 452 21.45 -5.67 -15.04
C THR A 452 22.27 -6.87 -14.58
N LEU A 453 21.99 -7.35 -13.38
CA LEU A 453 22.60 -8.53 -12.79
C LEU A 453 21.62 -9.70 -12.92
N SER A 454 22.01 -10.71 -13.70
CA SER A 454 21.21 -11.91 -13.88
C SER A 454 21.77 -13.07 -13.08
N PHE A 455 20.88 -13.82 -12.44
CA PHE A 455 21.23 -14.95 -11.58
C PHE A 455 20.75 -16.26 -12.20
N SER A 456 21.18 -17.39 -11.63
CA SER A 456 20.79 -18.73 -12.09
C SER A 456 19.29 -19.00 -12.01
N ALA A 457 18.59 -18.27 -11.14
CA ALA A 457 17.14 -18.23 -11.01
C ALA A 457 16.72 -16.93 -10.32
N GLY A 458 15.41 -16.64 -10.31
CA GLY A 458 14.84 -15.44 -9.72
C GLY A 458 14.88 -14.24 -10.66
N ALA A 459 14.60 -13.07 -10.10
CA ALA A 459 14.59 -11.80 -10.82
C ALA A 459 15.99 -11.33 -11.23
N ASP A 460 16.04 -10.60 -12.35
CA ASP A 460 17.16 -9.72 -12.65
C ASP A 460 17.13 -8.52 -11.70
N ILE A 461 18.31 -8.10 -11.23
CA ILE A 461 18.46 -6.96 -10.32
C ILE A 461 19.14 -5.81 -11.05
N GLU A 462 18.50 -4.64 -11.04
CA GLU A 462 19.12 -3.41 -11.52
C GLU A 462 20.02 -2.79 -10.43
N VAL A 463 21.27 -2.46 -10.80
CA VAL A 463 22.20 -1.71 -9.95
C VAL A 463 22.60 -0.43 -10.66
N GLN A 464 22.37 0.71 -10.03
CA GLN A 464 22.67 2.01 -10.63
C GLN A 464 24.05 2.53 -10.22
N ILE A 465 24.85 2.95 -11.20
CA ILE A 465 26.07 3.73 -10.94
C ILE A 465 25.69 5.19 -10.78
N VAL A 466 25.98 5.78 -9.61
CA VAL A 466 25.58 7.15 -9.27
C VAL A 466 26.79 7.98 -8.91
N GLN A 467 27.01 9.05 -9.68
CA GLN A 467 27.90 10.13 -9.28
C GLN A 467 27.12 11.06 -8.35
N TRP A 468 27.63 11.32 -7.15
CA TRP A 468 26.93 12.17 -6.19
C TRP A 468 27.85 13.26 -5.61
N ASP A 469 27.22 14.33 -5.18
CA ASP A 469 27.78 15.42 -4.38
C ASP A 469 26.66 15.95 -3.48
N VAL A 470 26.96 16.81 -2.51
CA VAL A 470 25.94 17.35 -1.61
C VAL A 470 24.98 18.26 -2.41
N PRO A 471 23.66 17.96 -2.44
CA PRO A 471 22.68 18.83 -3.07
C PRO A 471 22.76 20.25 -2.52
N THR A 472 22.27 21.23 -3.27
CA THR A 472 22.30 22.64 -2.82
C THR A 472 20.91 23.24 -2.84
N ILE A 473 20.61 24.08 -1.84
CA ILE A 473 19.36 24.86 -1.80
C ILE A 473 19.66 26.33 -2.05
N SER A 474 18.72 27.05 -2.68
CA SER A 474 18.88 28.48 -2.99
C SER A 474 18.73 29.38 -1.77
N THR A 475 18.07 28.89 -0.72
CA THR A 475 17.75 29.65 0.49
C THR A 475 17.83 28.72 1.68
N ASN A 476 18.63 29.07 2.68
CA ASN A 476 18.85 28.27 3.88
C ASN A 476 18.06 28.74 5.10
N THR A 477 17.32 29.84 4.97
CA THR A 477 16.49 30.36 6.07
C THR A 477 15.25 31.06 5.54
N THR A 478 14.12 30.88 6.22
CA THR A 478 12.91 31.68 6.01
C THR A 478 12.22 31.94 7.35
N THR A 479 11.37 32.95 7.40
CA THR A 479 10.56 33.28 8.58
C THR A 479 9.12 32.86 8.34
N ALA A 480 8.56 32.08 9.26
CA ALA A 480 7.14 31.76 9.30
C ALA A 480 6.44 32.62 10.35
N ALA A 481 5.26 33.12 10.02
CA ALA A 481 4.35 33.82 10.92
C ALA A 481 3.12 32.95 11.24
N ALA A 482 2.31 33.38 12.21
CA ALA A 482 1.05 32.70 12.55
C ALA A 482 0.10 32.51 11.35
N ALA A 483 0.13 33.45 10.40
CA ALA A 483 -0.66 33.37 9.16
C ALA A 483 -0.24 32.22 8.23
N ASP A 484 0.96 31.66 8.41
CA ASP A 484 1.52 30.64 7.52
C ASP A 484 1.20 29.21 7.95
N THR A 485 0.49 29.02 9.07
CA THR A 485 0.17 27.69 9.63
C THR A 485 -0.69 26.79 8.73
N GLY A 486 -1.32 27.36 7.70
CA GLY A 486 -2.05 26.62 6.66
C GLY A 486 -1.26 26.38 5.37
N SER A 487 -0.03 26.89 5.28
CA SER A 487 0.77 26.92 4.05
C SER A 487 1.91 25.90 4.10
N ALA A 488 2.23 25.29 2.95
CA ALA A 488 3.48 24.55 2.78
C ALA A 488 4.62 25.49 2.35
N PHE A 489 5.87 25.13 2.66
CA PHE A 489 7.06 25.86 2.24
C PHE A 489 7.86 25.01 1.28
N SER A 490 7.99 25.46 0.03
CA SER A 490 8.83 24.85 -0.98
C SER A 490 10.25 25.41 -0.91
N ILE A 491 11.23 24.53 -0.75
CA ILE A 491 12.66 24.83 -0.67
C ILE A 491 13.27 24.42 -2.01
N PRO A 492 13.61 25.37 -2.91
CA PRO A 492 14.19 25.03 -4.19
C PRO A 492 15.53 24.31 -4.02
N ILE A 493 15.67 23.17 -4.70
CA ILE A 493 16.82 22.29 -4.61
C ILE A 493 17.44 22.04 -5.97
N THR A 494 18.77 22.06 -6.02
CA THR A 494 19.55 21.48 -7.10
C THR A 494 20.04 20.11 -6.65
N TRP A 495 19.44 19.06 -7.23
CA TRP A 495 19.84 17.68 -6.97
C TRP A 495 21.26 17.40 -7.46
N LYS A 496 21.99 16.57 -6.70
CA LYS A 496 23.35 16.15 -7.04
C LYS A 496 23.58 14.65 -6.75
N GLY A 497 22.85 13.79 -7.46
CA GLY A 497 22.92 12.34 -7.25
C GLY A 497 21.59 11.74 -7.66
N LEU A 498 20.93 11.08 -6.71
CA LEU A 498 19.52 10.74 -6.88
C LEU A 498 18.64 11.98 -6.70
N ASN A 499 17.58 12.08 -7.50
CA ASN A 499 16.55 13.11 -7.35
C ASN A 499 15.51 12.69 -6.30
N LYS A 500 16.00 12.28 -5.14
CA LYS A 500 15.19 11.73 -4.04
C LYS A 500 15.91 11.99 -2.71
N PRO A 501 15.26 12.62 -1.73
CA PRO A 501 15.79 12.74 -0.38
C PRO A 501 15.70 11.38 0.34
N ALA A 502 16.53 11.19 1.35
CA ALA A 502 16.43 10.03 2.23
C ALA A 502 15.42 10.27 3.35
N THR A 503 15.52 11.42 4.04
CA THR A 503 14.63 11.80 5.14
C THR A 503 14.86 13.27 5.53
N VAL A 504 14.04 13.78 6.46
CA VAL A 504 14.21 15.11 7.05
C VAL A 504 14.19 15.01 8.58
N LYS A 505 15.27 15.48 9.20
CA LYS A 505 15.40 15.66 10.66
C LYS A 505 14.95 17.06 11.06
N ALA A 506 14.27 17.22 12.21
CA ALA A 506 13.82 18.52 12.70
C ALA A 506 14.16 18.74 14.18
N LEU A 507 15.03 19.72 14.45
CA LEU A 507 15.45 20.10 15.79
C LEU A 507 15.22 21.60 16.03
N THR A 508 14.58 21.94 17.15
CA THR A 508 14.48 23.33 17.60
C THR A 508 15.83 23.89 18.00
N ALA A 509 15.95 25.21 18.13
CA ALA A 509 17.20 25.90 18.45
C ALA A 509 17.81 25.51 19.82
N ASP A 510 17.01 24.97 20.74
CA ASP A 510 17.45 24.41 22.03
C ASP A 510 17.68 22.90 22.00
N GLY A 511 17.59 22.27 20.82
CA GLY A 511 17.87 20.84 20.62
C GLY A 511 16.70 19.91 20.92
N THR A 512 15.50 20.43 21.19
CA THR A 512 14.28 19.60 21.33
C THR A 512 13.78 19.13 19.97
N PHE A 513 13.10 17.99 19.96
CA PHE A 513 12.61 17.39 18.73
C PHE A 513 11.31 18.10 18.36
N LEU A 514 11.16 18.54 17.10
CA LEU A 514 10.02 19.36 16.71
C LEU A 514 8.68 18.63 16.84
N VAL A 515 8.68 17.35 16.44
CA VAL A 515 7.53 16.44 16.47
C VAL A 515 8.01 15.08 16.98
N ASP A 516 7.08 14.27 17.48
CA ASP A 516 7.34 12.89 17.90
C ASP A 516 8.56 12.75 18.84
N GLU A 517 8.55 13.48 19.97
CA GLU A 517 9.65 13.53 20.94
C GLU A 517 10.09 12.15 21.45
N TRP A 518 9.21 11.15 21.41
CA TRP A 518 9.53 9.76 21.79
C TRP A 518 10.57 9.12 20.86
N THR A 519 10.76 9.63 19.63
CA THR A 519 11.79 9.13 18.71
C THR A 519 13.22 9.31 19.24
N GLN A 520 13.42 10.02 20.36
CA GLN A 520 14.70 10.09 21.07
C GLN A 520 15.23 8.72 21.53
N TYR A 521 14.36 7.71 21.61
CA TYR A 521 14.72 6.33 21.94
C TYR A 521 15.08 5.49 20.70
N LEU A 522 14.93 6.04 19.49
CA LEU A 522 15.31 5.38 18.24
C LEU A 522 16.80 5.58 17.93
N GLY A 523 17.29 4.84 16.94
CA GLY A 523 18.70 4.88 16.52
C GLY A 523 19.12 6.22 15.90
N PRO A 524 20.44 6.40 15.65
CA PRO A 524 20.99 7.67 15.16
C PRO A 524 20.40 8.16 13.83
N LEU A 525 20.04 7.23 12.94
CA LEU A 525 19.43 7.52 11.64
C LEU A 525 17.91 7.76 11.70
N GLU A 526 17.30 7.69 12.89
CA GLU A 526 15.85 7.83 13.09
C GLU A 526 15.46 8.92 14.08
N ALA A 527 16.26 9.12 15.14
CA ALA A 527 15.95 10.11 16.16
C ALA A 527 15.75 11.53 15.60
N ALA A 528 14.64 12.18 16.00
CA ALA A 528 14.19 13.51 15.58
C ALA A 528 13.81 13.66 14.10
N HIS A 529 13.57 12.56 13.39
CA HIS A 529 13.10 12.61 12.01
C HIS A 529 11.59 12.66 11.92
N MET A 530 11.13 13.27 10.84
CA MET A 530 9.71 13.43 10.56
C MET A 530 9.20 12.38 9.57
N THR A 531 7.87 12.33 9.39
CA THR A 531 7.20 11.36 8.53
C THR A 531 6.95 11.92 7.14
N TYR A 532 7.29 11.13 6.12
CA TYR A 532 7.01 11.45 4.72
C TYR A 532 5.52 11.61 4.48
N SER A 533 5.14 12.56 3.62
CA SER A 533 3.76 13.02 3.34
C SER A 533 2.99 13.59 4.55
N GLY A 534 3.48 13.39 5.78
CA GLY A 534 2.95 14.01 6.99
C GLY A 534 3.51 15.42 7.20
N GLN A 535 4.83 15.52 7.41
CA GLN A 535 5.52 16.80 7.67
C GLN A 535 6.45 17.23 6.53
N TRP A 536 6.86 16.32 5.66
CA TRP A 536 7.73 16.65 4.52
C TRP A 536 7.35 15.87 3.27
N ASN A 537 7.65 16.45 2.11
CA ASN A 537 7.46 15.86 0.78
C ASN A 537 8.55 16.41 -0.16
N TRP A 538 8.58 16.00 -1.43
CA TRP A 538 9.43 16.58 -2.46
C TRP A 538 8.80 16.47 -3.85
N ASP A 539 9.30 17.28 -4.77
CA ASP A 539 9.01 17.18 -6.19
C ASP A 539 10.33 17.25 -6.99
N ALA A 540 10.23 17.38 -8.32
CA ALA A 540 11.40 17.45 -9.20
C ALA A 540 12.36 18.63 -8.90
N SER A 541 11.87 19.71 -8.26
CA SER A 541 12.59 20.97 -8.05
C SER A 541 12.62 21.45 -6.60
N ASN A 542 11.88 20.82 -5.69
CA ASN A 542 11.74 21.30 -4.31
C ASN A 542 11.77 20.16 -3.29
N ILE A 543 12.30 20.46 -2.10
CA ILE A 543 11.88 19.80 -0.85
C ILE A 543 10.75 20.63 -0.26
N ILE A 544 9.69 19.98 0.22
CA ILE A 544 8.48 20.64 0.70
C ILE A 544 8.32 20.35 2.19
N LEU A 545 8.29 21.40 3.01
CA LEU A 545 7.78 21.30 4.38
C LEU A 545 6.26 21.51 4.33
N THR A 546 5.50 20.52 4.78
CA THR A 546 4.03 20.60 4.72
C THR A 546 3.50 21.63 5.73
N SER A 547 2.23 22.00 5.59
CA SER A 547 1.56 22.87 6.57
C SER A 547 1.62 22.31 7.99
N SER A 548 1.61 20.98 8.15
CA SER A 548 1.78 20.33 9.46
C SER A 548 3.13 20.64 10.10
N ALA A 549 4.23 20.63 9.33
CA ALA A 549 5.56 21.00 9.84
C ALA A 549 5.62 22.48 10.22
N VAL A 550 5.10 23.36 9.36
CA VAL A 550 5.08 24.80 9.59
C VAL A 550 4.27 25.13 10.85
N LYS A 551 3.09 24.52 10.98
CA LYS A 551 2.24 24.64 12.16
C LYS A 551 2.96 24.17 13.43
N ALA A 552 3.73 23.08 13.37
CA ALA A 552 4.52 22.60 14.50
C ALA A 552 5.57 23.64 14.94
N VAL A 553 6.32 24.24 14.01
CA VAL A 553 7.33 25.26 14.33
C VAL A 553 6.69 26.52 14.94
N VAL A 554 5.62 27.03 14.34
CA VAL A 554 4.89 28.19 14.84
C VAL A 554 4.30 27.91 16.23
N SER A 555 3.73 26.72 16.44
CA SER A 555 3.16 26.33 17.73
C SER A 555 4.23 26.18 18.82
N ALA A 556 5.41 25.67 18.45
CA ALA A 556 6.54 25.59 19.37
C ALA A 556 7.09 26.98 19.75
N GLY A 557 6.93 27.99 18.89
CA GLY A 557 7.46 29.34 19.11
C GLY A 557 8.98 29.37 19.15
N LYS A 558 9.63 28.42 18.48
CA LYS A 558 11.09 28.25 18.46
C LYS A 558 11.59 28.11 17.03
N THR A 559 12.66 28.83 16.71
CA THR A 559 13.44 28.57 15.49
C THR A 559 13.79 27.10 15.39
N THR A 560 13.59 26.50 14.22
CA THR A 560 13.81 25.08 13.98
C THR A 560 14.71 24.87 12.77
N THR A 561 15.70 24.00 12.93
CA THR A 561 16.58 23.55 11.85
C THR A 561 16.08 22.23 11.32
N PHE A 562 15.84 22.19 10.02
CA PHE A 562 15.55 21.00 9.24
C PHE A 562 16.84 20.53 8.57
N THR A 563 17.31 19.33 8.89
CA THR A 563 18.43 18.69 8.19
C THR A 563 17.86 17.78 7.11
N LEU A 564 18.03 18.18 5.86
CA LEU A 564 17.61 17.46 4.67
C LEU A 564 18.70 16.45 4.33
N GLU A 565 18.43 15.16 4.48
CA GLU A 565 19.40 14.08 4.26
C GLU A 565 19.18 13.42 2.89
N PHE A 566 20.27 12.99 2.25
CA PHE A 566 20.24 12.42 0.89
C PHE A 566 20.95 11.06 0.83
N TYR A 567 20.69 10.30 -0.23
CA TYR A 567 21.45 9.08 -0.54
C TYR A 567 22.77 9.41 -1.25
N PRO A 568 23.88 8.72 -0.94
CA PRO A 568 24.01 7.75 0.17
C PRO A 568 23.94 8.47 1.53
N ARG A 569 23.29 7.86 2.54
CA ARG A 569 23.18 8.47 3.87
C ARG A 569 24.49 8.29 4.63
N VAL A 570 25.43 9.19 4.37
CA VAL A 570 26.75 9.24 5.00
C VAL A 570 26.96 10.61 5.65
N PRO A 571 27.84 10.72 6.66
CA PRO A 571 28.16 11.99 7.28
C PRO A 571 28.54 13.06 6.25
N GLY A 572 27.85 14.20 6.28
CA GLY A 572 28.10 15.33 5.38
C GLY A 572 27.24 15.37 4.11
N ASN A 573 26.50 14.31 3.76
CA ASN A 573 25.56 14.33 2.63
C ASN A 573 24.17 14.86 3.05
N ALA A 574 24.16 16.10 3.56
CA ALA A 574 22.95 16.74 4.05
C ALA A 574 23.05 18.27 3.94
N VAL A 575 21.90 18.94 3.93
CA VAL A 575 21.79 20.40 3.89
C VAL A 575 20.85 20.87 4.99
N ASN A 576 21.21 21.96 5.67
CA ASN A 576 20.34 22.56 6.68
C ASN A 576 19.49 23.69 6.10
N TYR A 577 18.21 23.69 6.46
CA TYR A 577 17.27 24.77 6.24
C TYR A 577 16.65 25.20 7.57
N THR A 578 16.58 26.49 7.83
CA THR A 578 16.09 27.03 9.11
C THR A 578 14.77 27.76 8.93
N LEU A 579 13.76 27.41 9.73
CA LEU A 579 12.53 28.17 9.85
C LEU A 579 12.53 28.94 11.17
N THR A 580 12.53 30.27 11.09
CA THR A 580 12.42 31.16 12.26
C THR A 580 10.96 31.56 12.48
N VAL A 581 10.57 31.82 13.73
CA VAL A 581 9.21 32.28 14.11
C VAL A 581 9.23 33.48 15.02
#